data_AF-A0A9E3XWR2-F1
#
_entry.id   AF-A0A9E3XWR2-F1
#
_cell.length_a   1.000
_cell.length_b   1.000
_cell.length_c   1.000
_cell.angle_alpha   90.00
_cell.angle_beta   90.00
_cell.angle_gamma   90.00
#
_symmetry.space_group_name_H-M   'P 1'
#
loop_
_entity.id
_entity.type
_entity.pdbx_description
1 polymer ?
#
loop_
_entity_poly.entity_id
_entity_poly.type
_entity_poly.pdbx_seq_one_letter_code
_entity_poly.pdbx_strand_id
1 'polypeptide(L)'
;TTMGMDMGSDDTMPSGEMTMQEVEFIDLPAGTAVELKPGGYHVMLIGLVNPLEIGQTIQITLIFENAGEITIDVPVLEEAPSA
;
A
#
# COMPACT_ATOMS: atom_id res chain seq x y z
N THR A 1 -56.32 16.70 -2.03
CA THR A 1 -56.08 15.32 -1.57
C THR A 1 -55.20 14.65 -2.60
N THR A 2 -53.94 14.30 -2.42
CA THR A 2 -52.98 14.29 -1.30
C THR A 2 -51.62 14.19 -2.01
N MET A 3 -50.74 15.18 -1.86
CA MET A 3 -49.42 15.06 -1.22
C MET A 3 -48.80 13.65 -1.29
N GLY A 4 -47.71 13.54 -2.05
CA GLY A 4 -46.78 12.42 -2.02
C GLY A 4 -45.42 12.92 -2.49
N MET A 5 -44.75 13.71 -1.64
CA MET A 5 -43.30 13.87 -1.71
C MET A 5 -42.70 12.49 -1.48
N ASP A 6 -42.04 11.93 -2.49
CA ASP A 6 -41.04 10.88 -2.30
C ASP A 6 -39.66 11.53 -2.47
N MET A 7 -39.14 12.01 -1.34
CA MET A 7 -37.71 12.22 -1.12
C MET A 7 -37.09 10.82 -0.97
N GLY A 8 -36.30 10.38 -1.95
CA GLY A 8 -35.63 9.09 -1.94
C GLY A 8 -34.22 9.18 -2.51
N SER A 9 -33.33 9.85 -1.77
CA SER A 9 -31.87 9.61 -1.70
C SER A 9 -31.11 9.38 -3.02
N ASP A 10 -30.68 10.47 -3.64
CA ASP A 10 -29.46 10.50 -4.46
C ASP A 10 -28.27 10.63 -3.50
N ASP A 11 -27.84 9.51 -2.92
CA ASP A 11 -26.64 9.43 -2.10
C ASP A 11 -26.01 8.06 -2.30
N THR A 12 -25.15 7.91 -3.32
CA THR A 12 -23.97 7.06 -3.16
C THR A 12 -22.90 7.48 -4.16
N MET A 13 -22.01 8.35 -3.67
CA MET A 13 -20.58 8.52 -3.96
C MET A 13 -20.05 7.98 -5.30
N PRO A 14 -19.31 8.77 -6.11
CA PRO A 14 -18.52 8.18 -7.18
C PRO A 14 -17.64 7.12 -6.54
N SER A 15 -17.77 5.88 -7.02
CA SER A 15 -16.87 4.78 -6.71
C SER A 15 -15.46 5.25 -7.03
N GLY A 16 -14.80 5.81 -6.01
CA GLY A 16 -13.42 6.24 -6.06
C GLY A 16 -12.59 4.97 -6.16
N GLU A 17 -12.42 4.48 -7.38
CA GLU A 17 -11.48 3.42 -7.68
C GLU A 17 -10.13 3.83 -7.10
N MET A 18 -9.72 3.13 -6.04
CA MET A 18 -8.38 3.22 -5.49
C MET A 18 -7.45 2.62 -6.54
N THR A 19 -6.98 3.46 -7.44
CA THR A 19 -6.03 3.06 -8.47
C THR A 19 -4.67 2.94 -7.83
N MET A 20 -4.08 1.74 -7.91
CA MET A 20 -2.67 1.57 -7.58
C MET A 20 -1.86 2.16 -8.72
N GLN A 21 -1.04 3.16 -8.42
CA GLN A 21 -0.09 3.73 -9.37
C GLN A 21 1.31 3.31 -8.95
N GLU A 22 2.05 2.70 -9.87
CA GLU A 22 3.48 2.47 -9.69
C GLU A 22 4.20 3.83 -9.64
N VAL A 23 5.11 3.97 -8.69
CA VAL A 23 5.98 5.15 -8.55
C VAL A 23 7.43 4.70 -8.66
N GLU A 24 8.23 5.39 -9.47
CA GLU A 24 9.65 5.04 -9.68
C GLU A 24 10.50 5.33 -8.43
N PHE A 25 10.13 6.34 -7.65
CA PHE A 25 10.80 6.73 -6.42
C PHE A 25 9.81 7.32 -5.42
N ILE A 26 10.17 7.27 -4.13
CA ILE A 26 9.42 7.90 -3.06
C ILE A 26 10.33 8.94 -2.41
N ASP A 27 9.88 10.20 -2.39
CA ASP A 27 10.56 11.27 -1.68
C ASP A 27 10.62 10.96 -0.18
N LEU A 28 11.83 10.92 0.38
CA LEU A 28 12.07 10.75 1.81
C LEU A 28 12.66 12.04 2.41
N PRO A 29 11.81 13.02 2.79
CA PRO A 29 12.29 14.25 3.39
C PRO A 29 12.89 14.02 4.78
N ALA A 30 14.03 14.66 5.06
CA ALA A 30 14.73 14.53 6.32
C ALA A 30 13.82 14.88 7.51
N GLY A 31 13.83 14.04 8.54
CA GLY A 31 13.02 14.23 9.75
C GLY A 31 11.54 13.86 9.59
N THR A 32 11.12 13.35 8.43
CA THR A 32 9.76 12.84 8.21
C THR A 32 9.79 11.32 8.10
N ALA A 33 8.94 10.65 8.87
CA ALA A 33 8.71 9.22 8.69
C ALA A 33 7.80 9.01 7.49
N VAL A 34 8.27 8.27 6.48
CA VAL A 34 7.44 7.79 5.38
C VAL A 34 7.03 6.36 5.72
N GLU A 35 5.72 6.16 5.88
CA GLU A 35 5.15 4.85 6.19
C GLU A 35 4.80 4.09 4.92
N LEU A 36 5.28 2.85 4.85
CA LEU A 36 4.85 1.90 3.83
C LEU A 36 3.73 1.02 4.42
N LYS A 37 2.49 1.23 3.99
CA LYS A 37 1.32 0.50 4.49
C LYS A 37 0.29 0.19 3.40
N PRO A 38 -0.52 -0.87 3.57
CA PRO A 38 -1.66 -1.14 2.70
C PRO A 38 -2.60 0.08 2.64
N GLY A 39 -2.96 0.52 1.44
CA GLY A 39 -3.78 1.73 1.21
C GLY A 39 -2.99 3.04 1.11
N GLY A 40 -1.66 3.00 1.29
CA GLY A 40 -0.74 4.08 0.95
C GLY A 40 0.40 3.56 0.07
N TYR A 41 1.61 4.06 0.31
CA TYR A 41 2.81 3.52 -0.33
C TYR A 41 3.04 2.06 0.12
N HIS A 42 3.25 1.17 -0.82
CA HIS A 42 3.56 -0.22 -0.54
C HIS A 42 4.53 -0.75 -1.60
N VAL A 43 5.36 -1.71 -1.21
CA VAL A 43 6.29 -2.38 -2.13
C VAL A 43 5.59 -3.59 -2.72
N MET A 44 5.53 -3.66 -4.05
CA MET A 44 4.98 -4.80 -4.76
C MET A 44 6.11 -5.68 -5.29
N LEU A 45 6.09 -6.97 -4.94
CA LEU A 45 7.02 -7.96 -5.44
C LEU A 45 6.39 -8.64 -6.66
N ILE A 46 6.92 -8.36 -7.85
CA ILE A 46 6.45 -8.94 -9.12
C ILE A 46 7.48 -9.95 -9.63
N GLY A 47 7.01 -11.05 -10.23
CA GLY A 47 7.91 -12.02 -10.89
C GLY A 47 8.76 -12.84 -9.93
N LEU A 48 8.20 -13.19 -8.77
CA LEU A 48 8.84 -14.04 -7.77
C LEU A 48 9.30 -15.37 -8.41
N VAL A 49 10.59 -15.67 -8.28
CA VAL A 49 11.20 -16.93 -8.79
C VAL A 49 10.77 -18.14 -7.96
N ASN A 50 10.49 -17.92 -6.67
CA ASN A 50 10.02 -18.93 -5.73
C ASN A 50 8.75 -18.41 -5.03
N PRO A 51 7.81 -19.30 -4.68
CA PRO A 51 6.66 -18.91 -3.87
C PRO A 51 7.13 -18.40 -2.50
N LEU A 52 6.46 -17.36 -1.99
CA LEU A 52 6.64 -16.89 -0.63
C LEU A 52 5.88 -17.84 0.30
N GLU A 53 6.57 -18.49 1.24
CA GLU A 53 5.92 -19.34 2.25
C GLU A 53 5.82 -18.59 3.58
N ILE A 54 4.67 -18.76 4.25
CA ILE A 54 4.42 -18.15 5.56
C ILE A 54 5.49 -18.62 6.55
N GLY A 55 6.06 -17.67 7.31
CA GLY A 55 7.13 -17.94 8.26
C GLY A 55 8.53 -17.95 7.65
N GLN A 56 8.66 -17.78 6.33
CA GLN A 56 9.95 -17.45 5.73
C GLN A 56 10.31 -15.99 6.02
N THR A 57 11.60 -15.70 6.03
CA THR A 57 12.12 -14.33 6.05
C THR A 57 12.81 -14.08 4.72
N ILE A 58 12.35 -13.06 3.99
CA ILE A 58 12.97 -12.62 2.76
C ILE A 58 13.83 -11.40 3.03
N GLN A 59 14.99 -11.34 2.39
CA GLN A 59 15.88 -10.22 2.49
C GLN A 59 15.60 -9.24 1.34
N ILE A 60 15.25 -8.00 1.67
CA ILE A 60 14.97 -6.94 0.70
C ILE A 60 16.02 -5.85 0.87
N THR A 61 16.64 -5.42 -0.22
CA THR A 61 17.59 -4.30 -0.21
C THR A 61 16.89 -3.06 -0.75
N LEU A 62 16.76 -2.05 0.10
CA LEU A 62 16.25 -0.73 -0.22
C LEU A 62 17.42 0.16 -0.65
N ILE A 63 17.34 0.73 -1.84
CA ILE A 63 18.39 1.59 -2.39
C ILE A 63 17.98 3.04 -2.14
N PHE A 64 18.73 3.74 -1.29
CA PHE A 64 18.54 5.16 -1.01
C PHE A 64 19.61 5.96 -1.72
N GLU A 65 19.20 7.01 -2.45
CA GLU A 65 20.15 7.87 -3.18
C GLU A 65 21.22 8.50 -2.27
N ASN A 66 20.84 8.87 -1.04
CA ASN A 66 21.71 9.58 -0.11
C ASN A 66 22.35 8.69 0.97
N ALA A 67 21.77 7.51 1.26
CA ALA A 67 22.22 6.61 2.33
C ALA A 67 22.84 5.31 1.81
N GLY A 68 22.78 5.06 0.51
CA GLY A 68 23.23 3.82 -0.11
C GLY A 68 22.22 2.68 0.06
N GLU A 69 22.72 1.46 0.06
CA GLU A 69 21.89 0.25 0.12
C GLU A 69 21.66 -0.16 1.58
N ILE A 70 20.38 -0.31 1.96
CA ILE A 70 19.97 -0.81 3.28
C ILE A 70 19.23 -2.11 3.08
N THR A 71 19.81 -3.17 3.61
CA THR A 71 19.22 -4.50 3.59
C THR A 71 18.38 -4.73 4.84
N ILE A 72 17.12 -5.11 4.65
CA ILE A 72 16.18 -5.45 5.71
C ILE A 72 15.66 -6.88 5.55
N ASP A 73 15.46 -7.53 6.68
CA ASP A 73 14.85 -8.86 6.75
C ASP A 73 13.34 -8.70 6.99
N VAL A 74 12.53 -9.14 6.03
CA VAL A 74 11.08 -9.01 6.03
C VAL A 74 10.44 -10.41 6.20
N PRO A 75 9.75 -10.68 7.32
CA PRO A 75 9.03 -11.93 7.49
C PRO A 75 7.79 -11.97 6.58
N VAL A 76 7.56 -13.10 5.92
CA VAL A 76 6.35 -13.39 5.16
C VAL A 76 5.27 -13.82 6.15
N LEU A 77 4.29 -12.93 6.33
CA LEU A 77 3.12 -13.17 7.17
C LEU A 77 1.90 -13.45 6.30
N GLU A 78 0.96 -14.22 6.84
CA GLU A 78 -0.27 -14.60 6.16
C GLU A 78 -1.23 -13.41 5.99
N GLU A 79 -1.14 -12.43 6.88
CA GLU A 79 -1.88 -11.18 6.83
C GLU A 79 -0.91 -10.01 6.70
N ALA A 80 -1.29 -9.01 5.88
CA ALA A 80 -0.57 -7.75 5.84
C ALA A 80 -0.65 -7.10 7.24
N PRO A 81 0.45 -6.53 7.77
CA PRO A 81 0.41 -5.87 9.06
C PRO A 81 -0.61 -4.72 9.00
N SER A 82 -1.69 -4.85 9.76
CA SER A 82 -2.61 -3.74 10.01
C SER A 82 -1.90 -2.79 10.96
N ALA A 83 -1.30 -1.74 10.41
CA ALA A 83 -0.75 -0.63 11.17
C ALA A 83 -1.87 0.11 11.93
#